data_AF-A0A0F9KNE8-F1
#
_entry.id   AF-A0A0F9KNE8-F1
#
_cell.length_a   1.000
_cell.length_b   1.000
_cell.length_c   1.000
_cell.angle_alpha   90.00
_cell.angle_beta   90.00
_cell.angle_gamma   90.00
#
_symmetry.space_group_name_H-M   'P 1'
#
loop_
_entity.id
_entity.type
_entity.pdbx_description
1 polymer ?
#
loop_
_entity_poly.entity_id
_entity_poly.type
_entity_poly.pdbx_seq_one_letter_code
_entity_poly.pdbx_strand_id
1 'polypeptide(L)'
;MQNVTRGKIWGNTSTIFNKNNVEIARIEVKTGGYCSKHKHAHKFNFFFVEFGKLEVTIFRPDAGQVIEDVTVVEAGGSTYVEPNLYHKFKALENTVAYEVYWIELDVNDIEREVVGGMEELK
;
A
#
# COMPACT_ATOMS: atom_id res chain seq x y z
N MET A 1 -18.77 5.98 -5.70
CA MET A 1 -18.34 5.03 -4.64
C MET A 1 -18.40 5.79 -3.34
N GLN A 2 -18.99 5.23 -2.29
CA GLN A 2 -19.03 5.89 -0.98
C GLN A 2 -17.68 5.67 -0.29
N ASN A 3 -17.05 6.74 0.19
CA ASN A 3 -15.89 6.65 1.06
C ASN A 3 -16.36 6.11 2.41
N VAL A 4 -16.08 4.83 2.69
CA VAL A 4 -16.48 4.19 3.95
C VAL A 4 -15.28 4.20 4.89
N THR A 5 -15.38 4.96 5.98
CA THR A 5 -14.38 4.99 7.06
C THR A 5 -14.75 3.99 8.15
N ARG A 6 -13.77 3.24 8.64
CA ARG A 6 -13.90 2.28 9.75
C ARG A 6 -12.80 2.49 10.77
N GLY A 7 -13.17 2.45 12.04
CA GLY A 7 -12.22 2.48 13.14
C GLY A 7 -11.41 1.18 13.25
N LYS A 8 -10.17 1.32 13.69
CA LYS A 8 -9.22 0.24 14.01
C LYS A 8 -8.57 0.55 15.37
N ILE A 9 -8.03 -0.46 16.04
CA ILE A 9 -7.36 -0.25 17.33
C ILE A 9 -6.20 0.76 17.24
N TRP A 10 -5.57 0.85 16.06
CA TRP A 10 -4.44 1.73 15.78
C TRP A 10 -4.82 3.07 15.12
N GLY A 11 -6.11 3.32 14.83
CA GLY A 11 -6.55 4.53 14.12
C GLY A 11 -7.75 4.29 13.22
N ASN A 12 -7.71 4.79 11.98
CA ASN A 12 -8.82 4.68 11.03
C ASN A 12 -8.34 4.18 9.67
N THR A 13 -9.23 3.50 8.95
CA THR A 13 -9.05 3.18 7.53
C THR A 13 -10.26 3.68 6.76
N SER A 14 -10.04 4.30 5.59
CA SER A 14 -11.07 4.81 4.71
C SER A 14 -10.89 4.20 3.32
N THR A 15 -11.84 3.39 2.87
CA THR A 15 -11.82 2.81 1.53
C THR A 15 -12.10 3.91 0.50
N ILE A 16 -11.17 4.12 -0.42
CA ILE A 16 -11.28 5.10 -1.52
C ILE A 16 -11.80 4.41 -2.78
N PHE A 17 -11.24 3.24 -3.09
CA PHE A 17 -11.62 2.45 -4.26
C PHE A 17 -11.55 0.96 -3.91
N ASN A 18 -12.50 0.17 -4.36
CA ASN A 18 -12.48 -1.27 -4.15
C ASN A 18 -13.19 -1.98 -5.32
N LYS A 19 -12.41 -2.72 -6.07
CA LYS A 19 -12.83 -3.64 -7.12
C LYS A 19 -12.07 -4.96 -6.96
N ASN A 20 -12.44 -5.95 -7.76
CA ASN A 20 -11.88 -7.30 -7.71
C ASN A 20 -10.36 -7.32 -7.90
N ASN A 21 -9.81 -6.42 -8.73
CA ASN A 21 -8.40 -6.37 -9.07
C ASN A 21 -7.60 -5.32 -8.28
N VAL A 22 -8.24 -4.23 -7.85
CA VAL A 22 -7.56 -3.11 -7.15
C VAL A 22 -8.36 -2.64 -5.95
N GLU A 23 -7.67 -2.41 -4.84
CA GLU A 23 -8.21 -1.82 -3.62
C GLU A 23 -7.29 -0.70 -3.14
N ILE A 24 -7.88 0.44 -2.77
CA ILE A 24 -7.16 1.61 -2.27
C ILE A 24 -7.82 2.03 -0.97
N ALA A 25 -7.04 2.08 0.09
CA ALA A 25 -7.46 2.59 1.39
C ALA A 25 -6.51 3.71 1.85
N ARG A 26 -7.06 4.77 2.43
CA ARG A 26 -6.29 5.74 3.21
C ARG A 26 -6.33 5.32 4.67
N ILE A 27 -5.16 5.16 5.29
CA ILE A 27 -5.01 4.83 6.70
C ILE A 27 -4.49 6.04 7.46
N GLU A 28 -5.08 6.27 8.62
CA GLU A 28 -4.62 7.23 9.62
C GLU A 28 -4.23 6.44 10.85
N VAL A 29 -2.93 6.35 11.11
CA VAL A 29 -2.36 5.49 12.15
C VAL A 29 -1.77 6.38 13.24
N LYS A 30 -2.18 6.16 14.49
CA LYS A 30 -1.61 6.86 15.64
C LYS A 30 -0.19 6.36 15.92
N THR A 31 0.67 7.21 16.48
CA THR A 31 2.03 6.82 16.91
C THR A 31 2.01 5.50 17.71
N GLY A 32 2.86 4.55 17.32
CA GLY A 32 2.97 3.23 17.93
C GLY A 32 1.89 2.23 17.50
N GLY A 33 0.85 2.67 16.77
CA GLY A 33 -0.17 1.82 16.18
C GLY A 33 0.41 0.92 15.09
N TYR A 34 -0.08 -0.33 15.01
CA TYR A 34 0.43 -1.34 14.08
C TYR A 34 -0.68 -2.27 13.60
N CYS A 35 -0.52 -2.83 12.39
CA CYS A 35 -1.44 -3.85 11.88
C CYS A 35 -1.00 -5.27 12.26
N SER A 36 -1.90 -6.24 12.09
CA SER A 36 -1.59 -7.66 12.26
C SER A 36 -0.52 -8.12 11.27
N LYS A 37 0.33 -9.08 11.67
CA LYS A 37 1.18 -9.82 10.74
C LYS A 37 0.32 -10.70 9.83
N HIS A 38 0.35 -10.46 8.51
CA HIS A 38 -0.48 -11.16 7.53
C HIS A 38 0.22 -11.27 6.18
N LYS A 39 -0.37 -12.00 5.23
CA LYS A 39 0.09 -12.08 3.83
C LYS A 39 -1.11 -12.09 2.89
N HIS A 40 -0.90 -11.65 1.66
CA HIS A 40 -1.87 -11.84 0.58
C HIS A 40 -1.43 -13.01 -0.30
N ALA A 41 -2.38 -13.85 -0.74
CA ALA A 41 -2.05 -14.97 -1.63
C ALA A 41 -1.69 -14.52 -3.05
N HIS A 42 -2.33 -13.44 -3.54
CA HIS A 42 -2.23 -12.99 -4.92
C HIS A 42 -1.99 -11.49 -5.08
N LYS A 43 -2.40 -10.68 -4.10
CA LYS A 43 -2.28 -9.22 -4.19
C LYS A 43 -0.89 -8.75 -3.77
N PHE A 44 -0.34 -7.79 -4.50
CA PHE A 44 0.69 -6.92 -3.97
C PHE A 44 0.07 -5.97 -2.94
N ASN A 45 0.86 -5.49 -1.99
CA ASN A 45 0.46 -4.46 -1.03
C ASN A 45 1.49 -3.31 -1.06
N PHE A 46 1.08 -2.15 -1.53
CA PHE A 46 1.91 -0.95 -1.63
C PHE A 46 1.49 0.07 -0.59
N PHE A 47 2.49 0.69 0.04
CA PHE A 47 2.32 1.76 1.01
C PHE A 47 2.96 3.03 0.45
N PHE A 48 2.19 4.10 0.33
CA PHE A 48 2.69 5.45 0.10
C PHE A 48 2.40 6.32 1.31
N VAL A 49 3.42 6.97 1.87
CA VAL A 49 3.26 7.79 3.08
C VAL A 49 3.03 9.25 2.67
N GLU A 50 1.85 9.77 2.96
CA GLU A 50 1.50 11.18 2.72
C GLU A 50 2.07 12.08 3.82
N PHE A 51 1.99 11.61 5.08
CA PHE A 51 2.44 12.34 6.25
C PHE A 51 2.97 11.36 7.31
N GLY A 52 3.99 11.77 8.05
CA GLY A 52 4.56 10.99 9.14
C GLY A 52 5.61 9.97 8.69
N LYS A 53 5.71 8.87 9.43
CA LYS A 53 6.71 7.81 9.24
C LYS A 53 6.12 6.43 9.52
N LEU A 54 6.25 5.53 8.55
CA LEU A 54 5.72 4.17 8.61
C LEU A 54 6.87 3.16 8.51
N GLU A 55 7.01 2.32 9.53
CA GLU A 55 7.87 1.13 9.46
C GLU A 55 7.08 -0.01 8.84
N VAL A 56 7.59 -0.62 7.78
CA VAL A 56 7.04 -1.83 7.16
C VAL A 56 8.05 -2.95 7.36
N THR A 57 7.62 -4.02 8.04
CA THR A 57 8.41 -5.23 8.25
C THR A 57 7.91 -6.31 7.32
N ILE A 58 8.80 -6.86 6.49
CA ILE A 58 8.56 -8.02 5.64
C ILE A 58 9.33 -9.20 6.23
N PHE A 59 8.65 -10.33 6.40
CA PHE A 59 9.26 -11.55 6.91
C PHE A 59 9.67 -12.43 5.73
N ARG A 60 10.97 -12.44 5.42
CA ARG A 60 11.51 -13.15 4.25
C ARG A 60 12.12 -14.48 4.65
N PRO A 61 11.90 -15.55 3.86
CA PRO A 61 12.69 -16.76 4.00
C PRO A 61 14.11 -16.50 3.52
N ASP A 62 15.10 -16.78 4.35
CA ASP A 62 16.52 -16.68 4.00
C ASP A 62 17.30 -17.83 4.64
N ALA A 63 18.07 -18.57 3.83
CA ALA A 63 18.89 -19.71 4.25
C ALA A 63 18.22 -20.72 5.24
N GLY A 64 16.92 -20.98 5.07
CA GLY A 64 16.16 -21.90 5.94
C GLY A 64 15.64 -21.28 7.25
N GLN A 65 15.80 -19.97 7.42
CA GLN A 65 15.26 -19.17 8.52
C GLN A 65 14.29 -18.12 7.99
N VAL A 66 13.60 -17.43 8.91
CA VAL A 66 12.78 -16.26 8.59
C VAL A 66 13.44 -15.04 9.21
N ILE A 67 13.80 -14.07 8.38
CA ILE A 67 14.40 -12.80 8.80
C ILE A 67 13.37 -11.66 8.73
N GLU A 68 13.56 -10.64 9.54
CA GLU A 68 12.80 -9.39 9.48
C GLU A 68 13.55 -8.38 8.59
N ASP A 69 13.00 -8.11 7.43
CA ASP A 69 13.44 -7.05 6.52
C ASP A 69 12.61 -5.79 6.79
N VAL A 70 13.25 -4.76 7.36
CA VAL A 70 12.58 -3.56 7.88
C VAL A 70 12.88 -2.38 6.97
N THR A 71 11.82 -1.77 6.45
CA THR A 71 11.91 -0.51 5.70
C THR A 71 11.18 0.59 6.47
N VAL A 72 11.85 1.71 6.74
CA VAL A 72 11.21 2.91 7.28
C VAL A 72 10.91 3.86 6.12
N VAL A 73 9.63 4.14 5.92
CA VAL A 73 9.12 5.01 4.85
C VAL A 73 8.71 6.34 5.46
N GLU A 74 9.31 7.42 4.97
CA GLU A 74 8.99 8.80 5.37
C GLU A 74 7.98 9.43 4.39
N ALA A 75 7.43 10.58 4.77
CA ALA A 75 6.51 11.34 3.91
C ALA A 75 7.06 11.57 2.50
N GLY A 76 6.24 11.32 1.48
CA GLY A 76 6.62 11.34 0.06
C GLY A 76 7.24 10.03 -0.45
N GLY A 77 7.62 9.11 0.45
CA GLY A 77 8.18 7.82 0.11
C GLY A 77 7.13 6.72 -0.08
N SER A 78 7.56 5.60 -0.65
CA SER A 78 6.73 4.41 -0.79
C SER A 78 7.54 3.12 -0.72
N THR A 79 6.87 2.02 -0.39
CA THR A 79 7.38 0.65 -0.50
C THR A 79 6.26 -0.30 -0.90
N TYR A 80 6.59 -1.53 -1.29
CA TYR A 80 5.59 -2.56 -1.55
C TYR A 80 6.01 -3.93 -1.05
N VAL A 81 5.02 -4.80 -0.88
CA VAL A 81 5.17 -6.20 -0.47
C VAL A 81 4.56 -7.08 -1.55
N GLU A 82 5.34 -8.06 -1.99
CA GLU A 82 4.93 -9.05 -2.97
C GLU A 82 3.93 -10.05 -2.37
N PRO A 83 3.13 -10.72 -3.23
CA PRO A 83 2.30 -11.83 -2.79
C PRO A 83 3.10 -12.91 -2.05
N ASN A 84 2.42 -13.61 -1.14
CA ASN A 84 2.93 -14.71 -0.32
C ASN A 84 3.98 -14.36 0.75
N LEU A 85 4.36 -13.09 0.90
CA LEU A 85 5.22 -12.63 1.99
C LEU A 85 4.42 -12.15 3.19
N TYR A 86 4.76 -12.65 4.38
CA TYR A 86 4.20 -12.11 5.61
C TYR A 86 4.75 -10.71 5.85
N HIS A 87 3.91 -9.78 6.28
CA HIS A 87 4.30 -8.42 6.59
C HIS A 87 3.40 -7.80 7.67
N LYS A 88 3.88 -6.70 8.25
CA LYS A 88 3.13 -5.81 9.15
C LYS A 88 3.65 -4.37 8.96
N PHE A 89 2.85 -3.38 9.35
CA PHE A 89 3.31 -2.00 9.49
C PHE A 89 3.21 -1.54 10.94
N LYS A 90 4.01 -0.53 11.31
CA LYS A 90 3.91 0.23 12.55
C LYS A 90 4.18 1.70 12.27
N ALA A 91 3.34 2.59 12.77
CA ALA A 91 3.57 4.02 12.68
C ALA A 91 4.58 4.46 13.75
N LEU A 92 5.67 5.10 13.35
CA LEU A 92 6.70 5.60 14.26
C LEU A 92 6.35 7.00 14.81
N GLU A 93 5.45 7.69 14.13
CA GLU A 93 4.76 8.91 14.57
C GLU A 93 3.30 8.86 14.09
N ASN A 94 2.52 9.92 14.26
CA ASN A 94 1.19 9.97 13.66
C ASN A 94 1.34 9.98 12.14
N THR A 95 0.75 9.00 11.47
CA THR A 95 1.04 8.72 10.06
C THR A 95 -0.24 8.66 9.25
N VAL A 96 -0.20 9.30 8.09
CA VAL A 96 -1.21 9.13 7.04
C VAL A 96 -0.52 8.43 5.87
N ALA A 97 -1.07 7.29 5.47
CA ALA A 97 -0.58 6.54 4.33
C ALA A 97 -1.72 6.02 3.45
N TYR A 98 -1.39 5.72 2.21
CA TYR A 98 -2.25 5.04 1.27
C TYR A 98 -1.76 3.61 1.14
N GLU A 99 -2.68 2.68 1.41
CA GLU A 99 -2.48 1.25 1.22
C GLU A 99 -3.19 0.85 -0.07
N VAL A 100 -2.41 0.42 -1.05
CA VAL A 100 -2.87 0.07 -2.40
C VAL A 100 -2.59 -1.39 -2.65
N TYR A 101 -3.63 -2.14 -2.97
CA TYR A 101 -3.53 -3.54 -3.33
C TYR A 101 -3.89 -3.72 -4.79
N TRP A 102 -3.12 -4.54 -5.51
CA TRP A 102 -3.46 -4.93 -6.87
C TRP A 102 -3.03 -6.36 -7.18
N ILE A 103 -3.66 -6.93 -8.21
CA ILE A 103 -3.15 -8.10 -8.92
C ILE A 103 -2.53 -7.61 -10.24
N GLU A 104 -1.44 -8.24 -10.66
CA GLU A 104 -0.89 -7.99 -11.99
C GLU A 104 -1.78 -8.67 -13.06
N LEU A 105 -2.17 -7.89 -14.05
CA LEU A 105 -2.87 -8.33 -15.26
C LEU A 105 -1.91 -8.14 -16.46
N ASP A 106 -2.32 -8.57 -17.66
CA ASP A 106 -1.48 -8.43 -18.87
C ASP A 106 -1.08 -6.95 -19.07
N VAL A 107 0.23 -6.72 -19.14
CA VAL A 107 0.82 -5.38 -19.30
C VAL A 107 0.59 -4.80 -20.70
N ASN A 108 0.21 -5.64 -21.67
CA ASN A 108 -0.06 -5.22 -23.06
C ASN A 108 -1.56 -5.01 -23.35
N ASP A 109 -2.39 -4.83 -22.32
CA ASP A 109 -3.85 -4.63 -22.44
C ASP A 109 -4.25 -3.20 -22.85
N ILE A 110 -3.41 -2.50 -23.63
CA ILE A 110 -3.72 -1.14 -24.07
C ILE A 110 -3.57 -0.97 -25.57
N GLU A 111 -4.72 -0.85 -26.23
CA GLU A 111 -4.83 -0.46 -27.64
C GLU A 111 -5.05 1.06 -27.73
N ARG A 112 -4.25 1.75 -28.53
CA ARG A 112 -4.34 3.21 -28.73
C ARG A 112 -4.64 3.52 -30.18
N GLU A 113 -5.72 4.26 -30.44
CA GLU A 113 -6.01 4.81 -31.77
C GLU A 113 -5.20 6.09 -32.06
N VAL A 114 -4.91 6.87 -31.02
CA VAL A 114 -4.12 8.11 -31.09
C VAL A 114 -3.18 8.22 -29.89
N VAL A 115 -2.12 9.01 -30.04
CA VAL A 115 -1.22 9.37 -28.95
C VAL A 115 -1.57 10.75 -28.41
N GLY A 116 -1.41 10.97 -27.10
CA GLY A 116 -1.61 12.27 -26.50
C GLY A 116 -0.63 13.30 -27.07
N GLY A 117 -1.11 14.53 -27.26
CA GLY A 117 -0.32 15.66 -27.74
C GLY A 117 -0.81 16.96 -27.10
N MET A 118 -0.06 18.04 -27.28
CA MET A 118 -0.50 19.38 -26.89
C MET A 118 -1.25 20.01 -28.07
N GLU A 119 -2.43 20.57 -27.81
CA GLU A 119 -3.05 21.48 -28.78
C GLU A 119 -2.33 22.83 -28.70
N GLU A 120 -1.91 23.36 -29.84
CA GLU A 120 -1.44 24.74 -29.90
C GLU A 120 -2.61 25.66 -29.60
N LEU A 121 -2.50 26.44 -28.52
CA LEU A 121 -3.41 27.53 -28.23
C LEU A 121 -3.18 28.62 -29.30
N LYS A 122 -4.15 28.79 -30.21
CA LYS A 122 -4.19 29.88 -31.17
C LYS A 122 -4.60 31.20 -30.52
#